data_AF-A0A2U3EWY9-F1
#
_entry.id   AF-A0A2U3EWY9-F1
#
_cell.length_a   1.000
_cell.length_b   1.000
_cell.length_c   1.000
_cell.angle_alpha   90.00
_cell.angle_beta   90.00
_cell.angle_gamma   90.00
#
_symmetry.space_group_name_H-M   'P 1'
#
loop_
_entity.id
_entity.type
_entity.pdbx_description
1 polymer ?
#
loop_
_entity_poly.entity_id
_entity_poly.type
_entity_poly.pdbx_seq_one_letter_code
_entity_poly.pdbx_strand_id
1 'polypeptide(L)' 'KTRHNQQVALFHKLEQIRDRLIEQGDDAVPEVLNLWPDADRQQLRSLIRNAKKEKEGNKPPKSARLIFQYLRELSENEE' A
#
# COMPACT_ATOMS: atom_id res chain seq x y z
N LYS A 1 -3.06 3.88 -28.19
CA LYS A 1 -2.07 3.31 -27.24
C LYS A 1 -2.64 3.44 -25.82
N THR A 2 -3.61 2.58 -25.50
CA THR A 2 -3.53 1.43 -24.56
C THR A 2 -3.81 1.82 -23.09
N ARG A 3 -5.03 2.30 -22.82
CA ARG A 3 -5.59 2.59 -21.48
C ARG A 3 -5.44 1.40 -20.50
N HIS A 4 -5.44 0.18 -21.05
CA HIS A 4 -5.20 -1.06 -20.30
C HIS A 4 -3.78 -1.16 -19.73
N ASN A 5 -2.76 -0.71 -20.46
CA ASN A 5 -1.37 -0.78 -20.00
C ASN A 5 -1.10 0.22 -18.86
N GLN A 6 -1.82 1.35 -18.84
CA GLN A 6 -1.72 2.35 -17.78
C GLN A 6 -2.31 1.82 -16.47
N GLN A 7 -3.47 1.16 -16.52
CA GLN A 7 -4.03 0.49 -15.35
C GLN A 7 -3.09 -0.59 -14.83
N VAL A 8 -2.60 -1.48 -15.69
CA VAL A 8 -1.67 -2.55 -15.26
C VAL A 8 -0.40 -2.00 -14.61
N ALA A 9 0.18 -0.92 -15.16
CA ALA A 9 1.34 -0.26 -14.57
C ALA A 9 1.03 0.34 -13.19
N LEU A 10 -0.16 0.93 -13.00
CA LEU A 10 -0.61 1.44 -11.71
C LEU A 10 -0.75 0.30 -10.70
N PHE A 11 -1.41 -0.81 -11.07
CA PHE A 11 -1.56 -1.99 -10.22
C PHE A 11 -0.19 -2.48 -9.71
N HIS A 12 0.77 -2.69 -10.61
CA HIS A 12 2.12 -3.13 -10.21
C HIS A 12 2.83 -2.12 -9.31
N LYS A 13 2.67 -0.81 -9.55
CA LYS A 13 3.24 0.24 -8.68
C LYS A 13 2.65 0.16 -7.26
N LEU A 14 1.33 0.00 -7.14
CA LEU A 14 0.66 -0.15 -5.84
C LEU A 14 1.11 -1.42 -5.11
N GLU A 15 1.33 -2.52 -5.83
CA GLU A 15 1.89 -3.74 -5.25
C GLU A 15 3.32 -3.55 -4.72
N GLN A 16 4.17 -2.86 -5.48
CA GLN A 16 5.54 -2.55 -5.03
C GLN A 16 5.54 -1.69 -3.77
N ILE A 17 4.65 -0.69 -3.69
CA ILE A 17 4.51 0.16 -2.50
C ILE A 17 4.03 -0.68 -1.31
N ARG A 18 3.01 -1.53 -1.49
CA ARG A 18 2.53 -2.46 -0.44
C ARG A 18 3.67 -3.31 0.09
N ASP A 19 4.43 -3.95 -0.78
CA ASP A 19 5.49 -4.87 -0.36
C ASP A 19 6.60 -4.12 0.39
N ARG A 20 6.98 -2.93 -0.10
CA ARG A 20 7.92 -2.05 0.59
C ARG A 20 7.43 -1.63 1.98
N LEU A 21 6.15 -1.27 2.11
CA LEU A 21 5.56 -0.91 3.40
C LEU A 21 5.59 -2.08 4.39
N ILE A 22 5.35 -3.30 3.93
CA ILE A 22 5.40 -4.50 4.77
C ILE A 22 6.84 -4.84 5.15
N GLU A 23 7.81 -4.63 4.28
CA GLU A 23 9.23 -4.92 4.57
C GLU A 23 9.86 -3.84 5.47
N GLN A 24 9.86 -2.59 5.02
CA GLN A 24 10.50 -1.46 5.71
C GLN A 24 9.68 -0.98 6.91
N GLY A 25 8.37 -1.19 6.90
CA GLY A 25 7.51 -0.80 8.01
C GLY A 25 7.23 0.70 8.06
N ASP A 26 7.32 1.26 9.26
CA ASP A 26 7.02 2.68 9.51
C ASP A 26 7.96 3.64 8.75
N ASP A 27 9.15 3.17 8.35
CA ASP A 27 10.15 3.94 7.59
C ASP A 27 9.74 4.22 6.14
N ALA A 28 8.86 3.39 5.56
CA ALA A 28 8.33 3.61 4.21
C ALA A 28 7.07 4.49 4.17
N VAL A 29 6.48 4.81 5.33
CA VAL A 29 5.26 5.63 5.41
C VAL A 29 5.46 7.05 4.86
N PRO A 30 6.58 7.75 5.11
CA PRO A 30 6.85 9.06 4.50
C PRO A 30 6.86 9.03 2.96
N GLU A 31 7.31 7.94 2.33
CA GLU A 31 7.29 7.80 0.88
C GLU A 31 5.86 7.82 0.33
N VAL A 32 4.94 7.12 1.00
CA VAL A 32 3.51 7.10 0.65
C VAL A 32 2.89 8.47 0.82
N LEU A 33 3.23 9.18 1.89
CA LEU A 33 2.71 10.51 2.16
C LEU A 33 3.26 11.59 1.23
N ASN A 34 4.46 11.38 0.67
CA ASN A 34 5.00 12.24 -0.38
C ASN A 34 4.26 12.03 -1.71
N LEU A 35 3.75 10.82 -1.97
CA LEU A 35 2.93 10.53 -3.14
C LEU A 35 1.48 10.97 -2.95
N TRP A 36 0.95 10.79 -1.75
CA TRP A 36 -0.44 11.07 -1.36
C TRP A 36 -0.47 11.80 -0.01
N PRO A 37 -0.39 13.14 -0.02
CA PRO A 37 -0.37 13.95 1.21
C PRO A 37 -1.60 13.77 2.09
N ASP A 38 -2.73 13.45 1.48
CA ASP A 38 -4.02 13.24 2.16
C ASP A 38 -4.16 11.84 2.77
N ALA A 39 -3.16 10.96 2.59
CA ALA A 39 -3.19 9.64 3.19
C ALA A 39 -3.11 9.69 4.72
N ASP A 40 -3.94 8.87 5.37
CA ASP A 40 -3.96 8.68 6.81
C ASP A 40 -2.74 7.86 7.24
N ARG A 41 -1.75 8.59 7.77
CA ARG A 41 -0.52 8.04 8.36
C ARG A 41 -0.81 6.99 9.44
N GLN A 42 -1.80 7.22 10.31
CA GLN A 42 -2.08 6.33 11.44
C GLN A 42 -2.72 5.02 10.95
N GLN A 43 -3.64 5.11 9.99
CA GLN A 43 -4.24 3.94 9.35
C GLN A 43 -3.17 3.09 8.65
N LEU A 44 -2.30 3.71 7.84
CA LEU A 44 -1.18 3.03 7.18
C LEU A 44 -0.28 2.30 8.19
N ARG A 45 0.18 2.99 9.24
CA ARG A 45 1.03 2.38 10.27
C ARG A 45 0.35 1.19 10.97
N SER A 46 -0.95 1.29 11.24
CA SER A 46 -1.73 0.19 11.83
C SER A 46 -1.77 -1.03 10.91
N LEU A 47 -2.11 -0.82 9.64
CA LEU A 47 -2.18 -1.88 8.63
C LEU A 47 -0.81 -2.55 8.41
N ILE A 48 0.26 -1.75 8.37
CA ILE A 48 1.64 -2.23 8.22
C ILE A 48 2.05 -3.13 9.38
N ARG A 49 1.82 -2.70 10.62
CA ARG A 49 2.15 -3.51 11.80
C ARG A 49 1.37 -4.82 11.81
N ASN A 50 0.09 -4.79 11.43
CA ASN A 50 -0.72 -6.00 11.34
C ASN A 50 -0.22 -6.93 10.22
N ALA A 51 0.14 -6.39 9.07
CA ALA A 51 0.69 -7.17 7.95
C ALA A 51 2.05 -7.80 8.31
N LYS A 52 2.93 -7.09 9.03
CA LYS A 52 4.17 -7.66 9.57
C LYS A 52 3.88 -8.83 10.51
N LYS A 53 2.98 -8.65 11.48
CA LYS A 53 2.59 -9.73 12.41
C LYS A 53 1.94 -10.93 11.70
N GLU A 54 1.14 -10.69 10.67
CA GLU A 54 0.54 -11.76 9.86
C GLU A 54 1.62 -12.54 9.10
N LYS A 55 2.58 -11.84 8.49
CA LYS A 55 3.72 -12.43 7.78
C LYS A 55 4.60 -13.27 8.71
N GLU A 56 4.96 -12.73 9.88
CA GLU A 56 5.74 -13.43 10.90
C GLU A 56 4.99 -14.65 11.46
N GLY A 57 3.67 -14.56 11.58
CA GLY A 57 2.81 -15.64 12.10
C GLY A 57 2.37 -16.67 11.06
N ASN A 58 2.84 -16.61 9.81
CA ASN A 58 2.34 -17.41 8.67
C ASN A 58 0.80 -17.38 8.54
N LYS A 59 0.18 -16.25 8.89
CA LYS A 59 -1.27 -16.06 8.80
C LYS A 59 -1.66 -15.59 7.39
N PRO A 60 -2.93 -15.79 6.99
CA PRO A 60 -3.43 -15.21 5.75
C PRO A 60 -3.16 -13.69 5.70
N PRO A 61 -2.67 -13.15 4.57
CA PRO A 61 -2.22 -11.76 4.47
C PRO A 61 -3.40 -10.80 4.27
N LYS A 62 -4.30 -10.74 5.24
CA LYS A 62 -5.50 -9.89 5.21
C LYS A 62 -5.11 -8.42 5.22
N SER A 63 -4.17 -8.04 6.08
CA SER A 63 -3.72 -6.66 6.22
C SER A 63 -2.96 -6.19 4.98
N ALA A 64 -2.21 -7.07 4.30
CA ALA A 64 -1.58 -6.75 3.01
C ALA A 64 -2.61 -6.43 1.92
N ARG A 65 -3.73 -7.16 1.88
CA ARG A 65 -4.85 -6.87 0.96
C ARG A 65 -5.51 -5.53 1.28
N LEU A 66 -5.67 -5.20 2.56
CA LEU A 66 -6.20 -3.90 2.99
C LEU A 66 -5.28 -2.74 2.64
N ILE A 67 -3.95 -2.90 2.78
CA ILE A 67 -2.98 -1.90 2.31
C ILE A 67 -3.17 -1.68 0.81
N PHE A 68 -3.25 -2.74 0.01
CA PHE A 68 -3.45 -2.60 -1.43
C PHE A 68 -4.74 -1.85 -1.78
N GLN A 69 -5.86 -2.21 -1.13
CA GLN A 69 -7.14 -1.54 -1.33
C GLN A 69 -7.06 -0.06 -0.96
N TYR A 70 -6.43 0.27 0.17
CA TYR A 70 -6.25 1.64 0.60
C TYR A 70 -5.39 2.46 -0.38
N LEU A 71 -4.27 1.91 -0.84
CA LEU A 71 -3.41 2.56 -1.84
C LEU A 71 -4.15 2.79 -3.16
N ARG A 72 -5.01 1.84 -3.55
CA ARG A 72 -5.86 1.99 -4.74
C ARG A 72 -6.86 3.13 -4.57
N GLU A 73 -7.56 3.20 -3.43
CA GLU A 73 -8.49 4.29 -3.12
C GLU A 73 -7.78 5.66 -3.15
N LEU A 74 -6.58 5.76 -2.57
CA LEU A 74 -5.76 6.97 -2.67
C LEU A 74 -5.42 7.34 -4.12
N SER A 75 -5.06 6.36 -4.94
CA SER A 75 -4.75 6.61 -6.35
C SER A 75 -5.98 7.00 -7.19
N GLU A 76 -7.16 6.52 -6.82
CA GLU A 76 -8.42 6.89 -7.49
C GLU A 76 -8.93 8.26 -7.05
N ASN A 77 -8.64 8.69 -5.82
CA ASN A 77 -9.04 10.01 -5.29
C ASN A 77 -8.15 11.18 -5.77
N GLU A 78 -7.00 10.88 -6.37
CA GLU A 78 -6.07 11.88 -6.92
C GLU A 78 -6.23 12.14 -8.42
N GLU A 79 -7.10 11.39 -9.11
CA GLU A 79 -7.54 11.70 -10.49
C GLU A 79 -8.69 12.72 -10.50
#